data_AF-A0A9Q9BFV1-F1
#
_entry.id   AF-A0A9Q9BFV1-F1
#
_cell.length_a   1.000
_cell.length_b   1.000
_cell.length_c   1.000
_cell.angle_alpha   90.00
_cell.angle_beta   90.00
_cell.angle_gamma   90.00
#
_symmetry.space_group_name_H-M   'P 1'
#
loop_
_entity.id
_entity.type
_entity.pdbx_description
1 polymer ?
#
loop_
_entity_poly.entity_id
_entity_poly.type
_entity_poly.pdbx_seq_one_letter_code
_entity_poly.pdbx_strand_id
1 'polypeptide(L)'
;MYDQIVSRLKWYKQRVEELGGYTTELIIEKPAAEKEISELEKKLGCSLPKDFKKVLLEFSSHLEFYWNIYDEEKEILKLPEELSNAFSGNLHFGLKLLPAFEESRKDWIKICYPDYDNPYDRIYHNKLSFYEVGNGDLLAIDLEKESYGNIVYLSHDGDEMHGYVMAHSFIELLEEWTKLGCVGGECWQWEAFTNNKTGPIDSECANAKLWLRTIGK
;
A
#
# COMPACT_ATOMS: atom_id res chain seq x y z
N MET A 1 17.56 0.52 -6.97
CA MET A 1 16.12 0.61 -6.62
C MET A 1 15.71 -0.59 -5.77
N TYR A 2 15.49 -1.79 -6.34
CA TYR A 2 15.00 -2.95 -5.56
C TYR A 2 15.90 -3.35 -4.39
N ASP A 3 17.23 -3.34 -4.56
CA ASP A 3 18.15 -3.59 -3.44
C ASP A 3 17.97 -2.57 -2.30
N GLN A 4 17.72 -1.30 -2.63
CA GLN A 4 17.46 -0.25 -1.64
C GLN A 4 16.11 -0.48 -0.93
N ILE A 5 15.07 -0.90 -1.66
CA ILE A 5 13.79 -1.31 -1.07
C ILE A 5 14.02 -2.45 -0.08
N VAL A 6 14.71 -3.53 -0.48
CA VAL A 6 15.02 -4.66 0.40
C VAL A 6 15.82 -4.23 1.63
N SER A 7 16.84 -3.39 1.45
CA SER A 7 17.62 -2.84 2.57
C SER A 7 16.76 -2.03 3.53
N ARG A 8 15.83 -1.20 3.03
CA ARG A 8 14.91 -0.42 3.87
C ARG A 8 13.98 -1.34 4.67
N LEU A 9 13.35 -2.32 4.03
CA LEU A 9 12.44 -3.26 4.69
C LEU A 9 13.15 -4.07 5.78
N LYS A 10 14.35 -4.59 5.49
CA LYS A 10 15.18 -5.31 6.47
C LYS A 10 15.57 -4.41 7.65
N TRP A 11 15.93 -3.16 7.37
CA TRP A 11 16.28 -2.19 8.41
C TRP A 11 15.09 -1.93 9.35
N TYR A 12 13.89 -1.69 8.81
CA TYR A 12 12.70 -1.46 9.64
C TYR A 12 12.32 -2.68 10.47
N LYS A 13 12.37 -3.88 9.87
CA LYS A 13 12.16 -5.13 10.61
C LYS A 13 13.12 -5.24 11.80
N GLN A 14 14.43 -5.13 11.54
CA GLN A 14 15.44 -5.21 12.59
C GLN A 14 15.24 -4.12 13.66
N ARG A 15 14.95 -2.89 13.23
CA ARG A 15 14.77 -1.77 14.14
C ARG A 15 13.58 -1.97 15.09
N VAL A 16 12.46 -2.47 14.57
CA VAL A 16 11.29 -2.76 15.40
C VAL A 16 11.57 -3.91 16.37
N GLU A 17 12.30 -4.95 15.95
CA GLU A 17 12.74 -6.03 16.83
C GLU A 17 13.63 -5.50 17.98
N GLU A 18 14.57 -4.59 17.69
CA GLU A 18 15.43 -3.95 18.69
C GLU A 18 14.66 -3.09 19.71
N LEU A 19 13.57 -2.45 19.27
CA LEU A 19 12.67 -1.69 20.14
C LEU A 19 11.81 -2.61 21.02
N GLY A 20 11.74 -3.91 20.69
CA GLY A 20 10.86 -4.88 21.34
C GLY A 20 9.43 -4.87 20.78
N GLY A 21 9.25 -4.36 19.56
CA GLY A 21 8.00 -4.49 18.82
C GLY A 21 7.86 -5.84 18.10
N TYR A 22 6.72 -6.01 17.46
CA TYR A 22 6.37 -7.23 16.75
C TYR A 22 6.68 -7.10 15.26
N THR A 23 7.21 -8.16 14.65
CA THR A 23 7.39 -8.25 13.20
C THR A 23 7.04 -9.66 12.71
N THR A 24 6.66 -9.78 11.44
CA THR A 24 6.57 -11.09 10.77
C THR A 24 7.87 -11.41 10.02
N GLU A 25 7.95 -12.60 9.44
CA GLU A 25 8.94 -12.89 8.41
C GLU A 25 8.78 -11.91 7.24
N LEU A 26 9.90 -11.39 6.71
CA LEU A 26 9.92 -10.65 5.46
C LEU A 26 9.96 -11.66 4.31
N ILE A 27 8.87 -11.78 3.57
CA ILE A 27 8.76 -12.68 2.43
C ILE A 27 9.01 -11.89 1.15
N ILE A 28 9.96 -12.33 0.34
CA ILE A 28 10.21 -11.80 -1.00
C ILE A 28 10.45 -13.02 -1.90
N GLU A 29 9.45 -13.39 -2.70
CA GLU A 29 9.60 -14.46 -3.68
C GLU A 29 10.45 -13.99 -4.87
N LYS A 30 10.93 -14.95 -5.67
CA LYS A 30 11.61 -14.67 -6.94
C LYS A 30 10.70 -13.87 -7.89
N PRO A 31 11.25 -13.13 -8.86
CA PRO A 31 10.43 -12.50 -9.89
C PRO A 31 9.59 -13.51 -10.67
N ALA A 32 8.42 -13.06 -11.11
CA ALA A 32 7.50 -13.84 -11.93
C ALA A 32 8.05 -14.09 -13.33
N ALA A 33 7.67 -15.21 -13.94
CA ALA A 33 7.85 -15.46 -15.36
C ALA A 33 6.73 -14.79 -16.18
N GLU A 34 7.05 -14.40 -17.42
CA GLU A 34 6.07 -13.84 -18.38
C GLU A 34 4.82 -14.72 -18.56
N LYS A 35 4.99 -16.04 -18.48
CA LYS A 35 3.89 -17.00 -18.56
C LYS A 35 2.94 -16.87 -17.36
N GLU A 36 3.47 -16.70 -16.15
CA GLU A 36 2.66 -16.53 -14.94
C GLU A 36 1.87 -15.22 -15.00
N ILE A 37 2.48 -14.15 -15.51
CA ILE A 37 1.78 -12.88 -15.76
C ILE A 37 0.67 -13.06 -16.80
N SER A 38 0.95 -13.72 -17.91
CA SER A 38 -0.03 -13.94 -18.98
C SER A 38 -1.22 -14.79 -18.51
N GLU A 39 -0.98 -15.76 -17.62
CA GLU A 39 -2.03 -16.57 -17.00
C GLU A 39 -2.88 -15.75 -16.03
N LEU A 40 -2.25 -14.88 -15.23
CA LEU A 40 -2.95 -13.99 -14.32
C LEU A 40 -3.81 -12.96 -15.07
N GLU A 41 -3.27 -12.31 -16.12
CA GLU A 41 -4.02 -11.34 -16.93
C GLU A 41 -5.28 -11.97 -17.56
N LYS A 42 -5.18 -13.23 -18.03
CA LYS A 42 -6.34 -14.00 -18.49
C LYS A 42 -7.36 -14.26 -17.39
N LYS A 43 -6.90 -14.56 -16.18
CA LYS A 43 -7.77 -14.81 -15.02
C LYS A 43 -8.49 -13.53 -14.56
N LEU A 44 -7.80 -12.40 -14.55
CA LEU A 44 -8.34 -11.10 -14.16
C LEU A 44 -9.26 -10.51 -15.25
N GLY A 45 -9.04 -10.87 -16.51
CA GLY A 45 -9.75 -10.33 -17.67
C GLY A 45 -9.23 -8.97 -18.12
N CYS A 46 -8.05 -8.55 -17.66
CA CYS A 46 -7.42 -7.28 -18.02
C CYS A 46 -5.89 -7.43 -18.06
N SER A 47 -5.22 -6.53 -18.79
CA SER A 47 -3.76 -6.41 -18.72
C SER A 47 -3.35 -5.73 -17.42
N LEU A 48 -2.23 -6.16 -16.83
CA LEU A 48 -1.68 -5.50 -15.66
C LEU A 48 -1.09 -4.14 -16.05
N PRO A 49 -1.25 -3.11 -15.19
CA PRO A 49 -0.58 -1.83 -15.38
C PRO A 49 0.94 -2.00 -15.51
N LYS A 50 1.54 -1.24 -16.44
CA LYS A 50 2.93 -1.39 -16.87
C LYS A 50 3.93 -1.46 -15.71
N ASP A 51 3.83 -0.54 -14.76
CA ASP A 51 4.77 -0.45 -13.64
C ASP A 51 4.57 -1.59 -12.64
N PHE A 52 3.32 -2.00 -12.39
CA PHE A 52 3.04 -3.14 -11.54
C PHE A 52 3.54 -4.45 -12.16
N LYS A 53 3.28 -4.65 -13.46
CA LYS A 53 3.82 -5.78 -14.25
C LYS A 53 5.34 -5.82 -14.21
N LYS A 54 5.99 -4.66 -14.36
CA LYS A 54 7.45 -4.54 -14.26
C LYS A 54 7.98 -4.98 -12.89
N VAL A 55 7.34 -4.55 -11.80
CA VAL A 55 7.74 -4.97 -10.45
C VAL A 55 7.59 -6.48 -10.28
N LEU A 56 6.50 -7.08 -10.76
CA LEU A 56 6.32 -8.53 -10.67
C LEU A 56 7.38 -9.31 -11.46
N LEU A 57 7.76 -8.82 -12.65
CA LEU A 57 8.74 -9.47 -13.54
C LEU A 57 10.20 -9.25 -13.13
N GLU A 58 10.53 -8.13 -12.50
CA GLU A 58 11.91 -7.74 -12.22
C GLU A 58 12.29 -7.83 -10.74
N PHE A 59 11.32 -7.76 -9.83
CA PHE A 59 11.58 -7.72 -8.38
C PHE A 59 11.06 -8.96 -7.66
N SER A 60 9.73 -9.15 -7.64
CA SER A 60 9.14 -10.24 -6.85
C SER A 60 7.74 -10.57 -7.32
N SER A 61 7.45 -11.87 -7.46
CA SER A 61 6.08 -12.36 -7.69
C SER A 61 5.18 -12.19 -6.48
N HIS A 62 5.75 -12.01 -5.28
CA HIS A 62 5.04 -11.96 -4.02
C HIS A 62 5.91 -11.37 -2.92
N LEU A 63 5.42 -10.32 -2.27
CA LEU A 63 6.08 -9.67 -1.14
C LEU A 63 5.12 -9.57 0.04
N GLU A 64 5.60 -9.87 1.24
CA GLU A 64 4.91 -9.59 2.51
C GLU A 64 5.88 -9.00 3.52
N PHE A 65 5.46 -7.90 4.13
CA PHE A 65 6.21 -7.19 5.15
C PHE A 65 5.26 -6.61 6.18
N TYR A 66 5.52 -6.88 7.45
CA TYR A 66 4.74 -6.34 8.55
C TYR A 66 5.58 -6.05 9.80
N TRP A 67 5.26 -4.94 10.46
CA TRP A 67 5.75 -4.61 11.79
C TRP A 67 4.71 -3.81 12.58
N ASN A 68 4.80 -3.88 13.90
CA ASN A 68 3.96 -3.15 14.84
C ASN A 68 4.75 -2.79 16.11
N ILE A 69 4.60 -1.56 16.58
CA ILE A 69 5.15 -1.05 17.85
C ILE A 69 4.05 -0.63 18.84
N TYR A 70 2.77 -0.85 18.52
CA TYR A 70 1.68 -0.69 19.47
C TYR A 70 1.58 -1.91 20.38
N ASP A 71 1.53 -1.66 21.69
CA ASP A 71 1.33 -2.64 22.75
C ASP A 71 0.48 -1.98 23.85
N GLU A 72 -0.63 -2.61 24.24
CA GLU A 72 -1.58 -2.06 25.21
C GLU A 72 -1.00 -1.95 26.63
N GLU A 73 -0.02 -2.78 26.97
CA GLU A 73 0.57 -2.86 28.30
C GLU A 73 1.85 -2.02 28.40
N LYS A 74 2.49 -1.69 27.27
CA LYS A 74 3.81 -1.06 27.24
C LYS A 74 3.98 -0.07 26.09
N GLU A 75 4.38 1.16 26.41
CA GLU A 75 4.88 2.10 25.40
C GLU A 75 6.25 1.62 24.88
N ILE A 76 6.27 1.05 23.67
CA ILE A 76 7.50 0.61 22.99
C ILE A 76 8.30 1.81 22.48
N LEU A 77 7.60 2.77 21.88
CA LEU A 77 8.18 4.00 21.35
C LEU A 77 7.18 5.13 21.50
N LYS A 78 7.59 6.21 22.15
CA LYS A 78 6.77 7.41 22.28
C LYS A 78 6.71 8.14 20.93
N LEU A 79 5.54 8.11 20.30
CA LEU A 79 5.30 8.83 19.04
C LEU A 79 4.92 10.30 19.33
N PRO A 80 5.37 11.25 18.48
CA PRO A 80 4.81 12.60 18.44
C PRO A 80 3.30 12.56 18.23
N GLU A 81 2.59 13.58 18.73
CA GLU A 81 1.13 13.67 18.64
C GLU A 81 0.64 13.61 17.19
N GLU A 82 1.34 14.30 16.29
CA GLU A 82 1.03 14.34 14.86
C GLU A 82 1.28 12.99 14.14
N LEU A 83 1.94 12.05 14.82
CA LEU A 83 2.30 10.74 14.30
C LEU A 83 1.79 9.61 15.22
N SER A 84 0.81 9.89 16.09
CA SER A 84 0.31 8.90 17.07
C SER A 84 -0.20 7.60 16.41
N ASN A 85 -0.57 7.68 15.13
CA ASN A 85 -1.09 6.58 14.33
C ASN A 85 -0.02 5.80 13.57
N ALA A 86 1.23 6.28 13.54
CA ALA A 86 2.35 5.67 12.83
C ALA A 86 2.98 4.50 13.61
N PHE A 87 2.15 3.62 14.15
CA PHE A 87 2.57 2.52 15.03
C PHE A 87 2.67 1.16 14.35
N SER A 88 2.28 1.03 13.09
CA SER A 88 2.47 -0.20 12.33
C SER A 88 2.81 0.10 10.87
N GLY A 89 3.40 -0.89 10.20
CA GLY A 89 3.62 -0.85 8.77
C GLY A 89 3.30 -2.18 8.12
N ASN A 90 2.70 -2.11 6.94
CA ASN A 90 2.30 -3.26 6.17
C ASN A 90 2.48 -3.01 4.67
N LEU A 91 3.12 -3.95 4.00
CA LEU A 91 3.20 -3.97 2.54
C LEU A 91 3.01 -5.41 2.09
N HIS A 92 2.00 -5.64 1.26
CA HIS A 92 1.83 -6.93 0.62
C HIS A 92 1.27 -6.78 -0.79
N PHE A 93 1.76 -7.62 -1.69
CA PHE A 93 1.21 -7.80 -3.04
C PHE A 93 1.73 -9.12 -3.59
N GLY A 94 0.99 -9.71 -4.54
CA GLY A 94 1.51 -10.88 -5.24
C GLY A 94 0.51 -11.54 -6.18
N LEU A 95 1.01 -12.38 -7.08
CA LEU A 95 0.20 -13.04 -8.11
C LEU A 95 -0.95 -13.87 -7.53
N LYS A 96 -0.71 -14.49 -6.36
CA LYS A 96 -1.69 -15.35 -5.67
C LYS A 96 -2.78 -14.54 -4.97
N LEU A 97 -2.48 -13.31 -4.56
CA LEU A 97 -3.39 -12.44 -3.80
C LEU A 97 -4.33 -11.66 -4.72
N LEU A 98 -3.82 -11.19 -5.86
CA LEU A 98 -4.55 -10.33 -6.81
C LEU A 98 -5.96 -10.80 -7.17
N PRO A 99 -6.21 -12.09 -7.47
CA PRO A 99 -7.56 -12.54 -7.80
C PRO A 99 -8.57 -12.33 -6.66
N ALA A 100 -8.16 -12.54 -5.41
CA ALA A 100 -9.04 -12.38 -4.25
C ALA A 100 -9.34 -10.91 -4.00
N PHE A 101 -8.32 -10.05 -4.05
CA PHE A 101 -8.49 -8.60 -3.87
C PHE A 101 -9.36 -7.96 -4.95
N GLU A 102 -9.21 -8.43 -6.19
CA GLU A 102 -10.03 -7.96 -7.30
C GLU A 102 -11.47 -8.48 -7.23
N GLU A 103 -11.70 -9.68 -6.72
CA GLU A 103 -13.04 -10.21 -6.42
C GLU A 103 -13.73 -9.37 -5.34
N SER A 104 -13.03 -9.12 -4.23
CA SER A 104 -13.48 -8.24 -3.13
C SER A 104 -13.91 -6.86 -3.63
N ARG A 105 -13.09 -6.21 -4.48
CA ARG A 105 -13.45 -4.93 -5.11
C ARG A 105 -14.71 -5.02 -5.98
N LYS A 106 -14.86 -6.09 -6.76
CA LYS A 106 -16.05 -6.30 -7.62
C LYS A 106 -17.31 -6.53 -6.80
N ASP A 107 -17.20 -7.20 -5.65
CA ASP A 107 -18.31 -7.37 -4.73
C ASP A 107 -18.76 -6.04 -4.11
N TRP A 108 -17.82 -5.16 -3.75
CA TRP A 108 -18.13 -3.78 -3.33
C TRP A 108 -18.91 -3.01 -4.40
N ILE A 109 -18.52 -3.08 -5.67
CA ILE A 109 -19.29 -2.49 -6.78
C ILE A 109 -20.71 -3.05 -6.82
N LYS A 110 -20.85 -4.37 -6.73
CA LYS A 110 -22.16 -5.03 -6.89
C LYS A 110 -23.14 -4.67 -5.77
N ILE A 111 -22.65 -4.52 -4.54
CA ILE A 111 -23.48 -4.41 -3.34
C ILE A 111 -23.66 -2.94 -2.92
N CYS A 112 -22.59 -2.14 -2.98
CA CYS A 112 -22.53 -0.81 -2.39
C CYS A 112 -22.37 0.30 -3.41
N TYR A 113 -21.61 0.06 -4.50
CA TYR A 113 -21.23 1.09 -5.47
C TYR A 113 -21.65 0.76 -6.92
N PRO A 114 -22.93 0.44 -7.19
CA PRO A 114 -23.34 -0.11 -8.49
C PRO A 114 -23.43 0.93 -9.60
N ASP A 115 -23.54 2.23 -9.30
CA ASP A 115 -23.86 3.27 -10.29
C ASP A 115 -22.61 3.97 -10.81
N TYR A 116 -22.15 3.62 -12.01
CA TYR A 116 -20.98 4.28 -12.63
C TYR A 116 -21.17 5.79 -12.87
N ASP A 117 -22.42 6.25 -13.07
CA ASP A 117 -22.70 7.66 -13.33
C ASP A 117 -22.73 8.48 -12.03
N ASN A 118 -22.80 7.82 -10.87
CA ASN A 118 -22.59 8.46 -9.58
C ASN A 118 -21.09 8.71 -9.34
N PRO A 119 -20.65 9.98 -9.16
CA PRO A 119 -19.24 10.30 -8.99
C PRO A 119 -18.56 9.61 -7.81
N TYR A 120 -19.32 9.31 -6.76
CA TYR A 120 -18.82 8.65 -5.56
C TYR A 120 -18.60 7.15 -5.82
N ASP A 121 -19.61 6.45 -6.32
CA ASP A 121 -19.49 5.04 -6.70
C ASP A 121 -18.38 4.82 -7.74
N ARG A 122 -18.30 5.70 -8.74
CA ARG A 122 -17.33 5.64 -9.85
C ARG A 122 -15.88 5.46 -9.39
N ILE A 123 -15.52 5.91 -8.19
CA ILE A 123 -14.17 5.75 -7.63
C ILE A 123 -13.78 4.27 -7.53
N TYR A 124 -14.72 3.38 -7.22
CA TYR A 124 -14.49 1.93 -7.19
C TYR A 124 -14.36 1.30 -8.58
N HIS A 125 -14.88 1.94 -9.63
CA HIS A 125 -14.90 1.42 -10.99
C HIS A 125 -13.59 1.66 -11.73
N ASN A 126 -13.33 0.81 -12.72
CA ASN A 126 -12.12 0.84 -13.56
C ASN A 126 -10.84 0.91 -12.71
N LYS A 127 -10.76 0.04 -11.71
CA LYS A 127 -9.58 -0.15 -10.84
C LYS A 127 -9.10 -1.60 -10.91
N LEU A 128 -7.87 -1.83 -10.50
CA LEU A 128 -7.34 -3.15 -10.16
C LEU A 128 -6.89 -3.15 -8.71
N SER A 129 -7.60 -3.86 -7.83
CA SER A 129 -7.20 -3.97 -6.43
C SER A 129 -5.97 -4.86 -6.28
N PHE A 130 -4.99 -4.44 -5.46
CA PHE A 130 -3.76 -5.20 -5.22
C PHE A 130 -3.43 -5.39 -3.73
N TYR A 131 -4.21 -4.81 -2.84
CA TYR A 131 -3.96 -4.78 -1.40
C TYR A 131 -5.28 -4.68 -0.64
N GLU A 132 -5.45 -5.49 0.41
CA GLU A 132 -6.55 -5.40 1.36
C GLU A 132 -6.06 -4.88 2.71
N VAL A 133 -6.73 -3.86 3.25
CA VAL A 133 -6.38 -3.27 4.55
C VAL A 133 -6.84 -4.16 5.72
N GLY A 134 -7.92 -4.94 5.51
CA GLY A 134 -8.46 -5.89 6.49
C GLY A 134 -9.76 -5.46 7.16
N ASN A 135 -10.14 -4.18 7.04
CA ASN A 135 -11.41 -3.62 7.51
C ASN A 135 -12.49 -3.53 6.38
N GLY A 136 -12.10 -3.79 5.13
CA GLY A 136 -12.92 -3.60 3.93
C GLY A 136 -12.31 -2.61 2.94
N ASP A 137 -11.39 -1.77 3.39
CA ASP A 137 -10.66 -0.82 2.56
C ASP A 137 -9.65 -1.54 1.67
N LEU A 138 -9.40 -0.95 0.50
CA LEU A 138 -8.51 -1.49 -0.52
C LEU A 138 -7.52 -0.44 -0.98
N LEU A 139 -6.35 -0.87 -1.46
CA LEU A 139 -5.53 -0.08 -2.37
C LEU A 139 -5.65 -0.64 -3.77
N ALA A 140 -5.80 0.25 -4.74
CA ALA A 140 -5.99 -0.14 -6.12
C ALA A 140 -5.18 0.71 -7.09
N ILE A 141 -4.93 0.16 -8.26
CA ILE A 141 -4.35 0.87 -9.39
C ILE A 141 -5.48 1.40 -10.26
N ASP A 142 -5.43 2.68 -10.60
CA ASP A 142 -6.40 3.29 -11.47
C ASP A 142 -6.21 2.87 -12.94
N LEU A 143 -7.30 2.48 -13.60
CA LEU A 143 -7.34 2.08 -14.99
C LEU A 143 -8.12 3.07 -15.87
N GLU A 144 -8.66 4.14 -15.29
CA GLU A 144 -9.21 5.27 -16.05
C GLU A 144 -8.11 5.91 -16.91
N LYS A 145 -8.47 6.41 -18.09
CA LYS A 145 -7.50 6.87 -19.10
C LYS A 145 -6.66 8.04 -18.61
N GLU A 146 -7.26 8.98 -17.88
CA GLU A 146 -6.66 10.23 -17.41
C GLU A 146 -5.73 10.04 -16.21
N SER A 147 -5.94 8.98 -15.43
CA SER A 147 -5.24 8.66 -14.18
C SER A 147 -4.56 7.29 -14.19
N TYR A 148 -4.44 6.67 -15.37
CA TYR A 148 -3.94 5.30 -15.53
C TYR A 148 -2.61 5.09 -14.83
N GLY A 149 -2.58 4.13 -13.89
CA GLY A 149 -1.39 3.77 -13.13
C GLY A 149 -1.27 4.44 -11.76
N ASN A 150 -2.09 5.46 -11.45
CA ASN A 150 -2.15 6.04 -10.12
C ASN A 150 -2.54 4.97 -9.09
N ILE A 151 -1.98 5.08 -7.89
CA ILE A 151 -2.36 4.27 -6.74
C ILE A 151 -3.38 5.04 -5.92
N VAL A 152 -4.55 4.45 -5.68
CA VAL A 152 -5.66 5.08 -4.98
C VAL A 152 -6.11 4.27 -3.77
N TYR A 153 -6.56 4.99 -2.74
CA TYR A 153 -7.24 4.42 -1.58
C TYR A 153 -8.74 4.26 -1.87
N LEU A 154 -9.31 3.11 -1.53
CA LEU A 154 -10.73 2.83 -1.66
C LEU A 154 -11.31 2.53 -0.27
N SER A 155 -11.86 3.57 0.37
CA SER A 155 -12.58 3.44 1.64
C SER A 155 -13.92 2.71 1.46
N HIS A 156 -14.19 1.75 2.34
CA HIS A 156 -15.41 0.95 2.42
C HIS A 156 -16.60 1.70 3.02
N ASP A 157 -16.35 2.74 3.83
CA ASP A 157 -17.35 3.54 4.52
C ASP A 157 -17.45 4.99 4.01
N GLY A 158 -16.57 5.38 3.08
CA GLY A 158 -16.62 6.69 2.43
C GLY A 158 -15.92 7.80 3.16
N ASP A 159 -14.81 7.50 3.83
CA ASP A 159 -14.00 8.52 4.50
C ASP A 159 -13.47 9.59 3.53
N GLU A 160 -12.89 10.66 4.10
CA GLU A 160 -12.34 11.79 3.32
C GLU A 160 -11.21 11.39 2.35
N MET A 161 -10.60 10.22 2.56
CA MET A 161 -9.51 9.68 1.77
C MET A 161 -10.02 8.72 0.70
N HIS A 162 -11.34 8.52 0.57
CA HIS A 162 -11.93 7.75 -0.50
C HIS A 162 -11.56 8.31 -1.89
N GLY A 163 -10.85 7.52 -2.70
CA GLY A 163 -10.32 7.92 -4.00
C GLY A 163 -9.02 8.73 -3.95
N TYR A 164 -8.41 8.91 -2.77
CA TYR A 164 -7.19 9.68 -2.61
C TYR A 164 -6.01 9.03 -3.35
N VAL A 165 -5.24 9.83 -4.09
CA VAL A 165 -4.07 9.36 -4.83
C VAL A 165 -2.85 9.28 -3.90
N MET A 166 -2.43 8.07 -3.58
CA MET A 166 -1.28 7.80 -2.72
C MET A 166 0.07 7.90 -3.45
N ALA A 167 0.07 7.64 -4.76
CA ALA A 167 1.23 7.72 -5.66
C ALA A 167 0.78 7.78 -7.12
N HIS A 168 1.59 8.32 -8.03
CA HIS A 168 1.29 8.35 -9.48
C HIS A 168 1.74 7.08 -10.23
N SER A 169 2.44 6.18 -9.55
CA SER A 169 2.77 4.86 -10.08
C SER A 169 3.02 3.86 -8.96
N PHE A 170 2.95 2.57 -9.28
CA PHE A 170 3.31 1.52 -8.33
C PHE A 170 4.79 1.59 -7.90
N ILE A 171 5.68 2.03 -8.79
CA ILE A 171 7.11 2.19 -8.48
C ILE A 171 7.32 3.35 -7.51
N GLU A 172 6.64 4.48 -7.73
CA GLU A 172 6.68 5.63 -6.82
C GLU A 172 6.14 5.26 -5.43
N LEU A 173 5.01 4.52 -5.38
CA LEU A 173 4.49 3.99 -4.11
C LEU A 173 5.56 3.20 -3.37
N LEU A 174 6.20 2.23 -4.03
CA LEU A 174 7.25 1.44 -3.40
C LEU A 174 8.44 2.31 -2.98
N GLU A 175 8.85 3.29 -3.78
CA GLU A 175 9.99 4.14 -3.46
C GLU A 175 9.71 5.05 -2.24
N GLU A 176 8.58 5.75 -2.23
CA GLU A 176 8.21 6.69 -1.17
C GLU A 176 7.79 5.98 0.12
N TRP A 177 6.90 4.98 0.02
CA TRP A 177 6.31 4.33 1.18
C TRP A 177 7.35 3.45 1.91
N THR A 178 8.26 2.77 1.20
CA THR A 178 9.30 1.96 1.85
C THR A 178 10.37 2.80 2.56
N LYS A 179 10.60 4.06 2.16
CA LYS A 179 11.46 4.97 2.93
C LYS A 179 10.89 5.23 4.33
N LEU A 180 9.58 5.27 4.44
CA LEU A 180 8.82 5.43 5.69
C LEU A 180 8.60 4.10 6.43
N GLY A 181 8.96 2.97 5.84
CA GLY A 181 8.71 1.66 6.46
C GLY A 181 7.30 1.16 6.22
N CYS A 182 6.65 1.63 5.14
CA CYS A 182 5.30 1.20 4.75
C CYS A 182 4.28 1.45 5.87
N VAL A 183 4.35 2.62 6.53
CA VAL A 183 3.46 2.96 7.65
C VAL A 183 2.00 2.82 7.21
N GLY A 184 1.31 1.89 7.87
CA GLY A 184 -0.11 1.58 7.85
C GLY A 184 -0.79 1.27 6.51
N GLY A 185 -1.74 0.34 6.50
CA GLY A 185 -2.65 0.16 5.36
C GLY A 185 -3.82 1.15 5.37
N GLU A 186 -4.19 1.60 6.57
CA GLU A 186 -5.32 2.50 6.84
C GLU A 186 -4.97 3.96 6.59
N CYS A 187 -5.95 4.74 6.14
CA CYS A 187 -5.74 6.14 5.77
C CYS A 187 -5.18 7.01 6.89
N TRP A 188 -5.70 6.86 8.11
CA TRP A 188 -5.30 7.62 9.30
C TRP A 188 -3.86 7.32 9.76
N GLN A 189 -3.19 6.30 9.19
CA GLN A 189 -1.79 6.01 9.45
C GLN A 189 -0.84 6.68 8.46
N TRP A 190 -1.17 6.65 7.16
CA TRP A 190 -0.30 7.19 6.12
C TRP A 190 -0.63 8.64 5.70
N GLU A 191 -1.82 9.15 6.01
CA GLU A 191 -2.24 10.50 5.58
C GLU A 191 -1.33 11.61 6.14
N ALA A 192 -0.71 11.37 7.30
CA ALA A 192 0.24 12.28 7.91
C ALA A 192 1.44 12.59 7.00
N PHE A 193 1.73 11.73 6.01
CA PHE A 193 2.84 11.87 5.09
C PHE A 193 2.46 12.51 3.74
N THR A 194 1.30 13.15 3.62
CA THR A 194 0.78 13.71 2.35
C THR A 194 0.89 15.23 2.21
N ASN A 195 1.77 15.87 3.00
CA ASN A 195 1.86 17.34 3.08
C ASN A 195 0.49 18.01 3.26
N ASN A 196 -0.25 17.63 4.30
CA ASN A 196 -1.62 18.12 4.54
C ASN A 196 -2.56 17.87 3.35
N LYS A 197 -2.56 16.66 2.80
CA LYS A 197 -3.43 16.23 1.71
C LYS A 197 -3.25 17.02 0.39
N THR A 198 -2.11 17.68 0.19
CA THR A 198 -1.82 18.47 -1.02
C THR A 198 -1.21 17.65 -2.16
N GLY A 199 -0.79 16.41 -1.89
CA GLY A 199 -0.20 15.52 -2.87
C GLY A 199 -0.04 14.08 -2.35
N PRO A 200 0.57 13.20 -3.15
CA PRO A 200 0.86 11.83 -2.76
C PRO A 200 1.68 11.71 -1.47
N ILE A 201 1.92 10.47 -1.02
CA ILE A 201 2.85 10.20 0.06
C ILE A 201 4.23 10.79 -0.29
N ASP A 202 4.75 11.62 0.59
CA ASP A 202 6.03 12.32 0.45
C ASP A 202 6.96 11.96 1.62
N SER A 203 7.98 11.17 1.32
CA SER A 203 9.01 10.76 2.28
C SER A 203 9.94 11.90 2.71
N GLU A 204 9.84 13.08 2.11
CA GLU A 204 10.63 14.26 2.43
C GLU A 204 9.84 15.34 3.18
N CYS A 205 8.54 15.12 3.44
CA CYS A 205 7.71 16.05 4.19
C CYS A 205 8.19 16.24 5.65
N ALA A 206 7.67 17.26 6.32
CA ALA A 206 8.03 17.55 7.70
C ALA A 206 7.74 16.36 8.65
N ASN A 207 6.59 15.72 8.47
CA ASN A 207 6.16 14.55 9.24
C ASN A 207 7.01 13.32 8.95
N ALA A 208 7.44 13.12 7.71
CA ALA A 208 8.39 12.07 7.36
C ALA A 208 9.74 12.27 8.07
N LYS A 209 10.30 13.48 8.03
CA LYS A 209 11.54 13.81 8.75
C LYS A 209 11.41 13.66 10.27
N LEU A 210 10.23 13.95 10.81
CA LEU A 210 9.93 13.71 12.22
C LEU A 210 9.87 12.22 12.52
N TRP A 211 9.15 11.44 11.71
CA TRP A 211 9.06 9.98 11.82
C TRP A 211 10.44 9.31 11.79
N LEU A 212 11.27 9.63 10.78
CA LEU A 212 12.60 9.05 10.63
C LEU A 212 13.48 9.32 11.84
N ARG A 213 13.45 10.55 12.39
CA ARG A 213 14.17 10.87 13.64
C ARG A 213 13.63 10.10 14.84
N THR A 214 12.30 9.96 14.95
CA THR A 214 11.63 9.26 16.06
C THR A 214 11.96 7.76 16.04
N ILE A 215 11.87 7.11 14.87
CA ILE A 215 12.17 5.68 14.73
C ILE A 215 13.67 5.38 14.80
N GLY A 216 14.52 6.41 14.67
CA GLY A 216 15.97 6.33 14.84
C GLY A 216 16.74 6.04 13.55
N LYS A 217 16.29 6.60 12.43
CA LYS A 217 16.91 6.51 11.10
C LYS A 217 17.63 7.79 10.70
#